data_AF-N1UQ94-F1
#
_entry.id   AF-N1UQ94-F1
#
_cell.length_a   1.000
_cell.length_b   1.000
_cell.length_c   1.000
_cell.angle_alpha   90.00
_cell.angle_beta   90.00
_cell.angle_gamma   90.00
#
_symmetry.space_group_name_H-M   'P 1'
#
loop_
_entity.id
_entity.type
_entity.pdbx_description
1 polymer ?
#
loop_
_entity_poly.entity_id
_entity_poly.type
_entity_poly.pdbx_seq_one_letter_code
_entity_poly.pdbx_strand_id
1 'polypeptide(L)'
;MADHLSKLVSSVGKGIVAGLAGTAVMTVFQKYVEMPLTQRPESFTPAELATKVLRVHPKTRQGRRRLNTAAHFAIGGAWGAAYGLAGAVGLRGQKAVHAVFAVIYGGGTLASAATGFSRPQEWSAKDWLVDLVDIYVQVQATGFVFERLPPNAERLPGITQRLPVRTAPAPS
;
A
#
# COMPACT_ATOMS: atom_id res chain seq x y z
N MET A 1 19.29 11.02 -16.40
CA MET A 1 18.35 11.55 -15.37
C MET A 1 16.92 11.08 -15.63
N ALA A 2 16.38 11.24 -16.85
CA ALA A 2 15.03 10.78 -17.22
C ALA A 2 14.76 9.29 -16.92
N ASP A 3 15.68 8.39 -17.27
CA ASP A 3 15.51 6.94 -17.04
C ASP A 3 15.40 6.54 -15.57
N HIS A 4 16.07 7.26 -14.67
CA HIS A 4 15.98 7.02 -13.23
C HIS A 4 14.63 7.47 -12.68
N LEU A 5 14.11 8.60 -13.17
CA LEU A 5 12.79 9.08 -12.79
C LEU A 5 11.69 8.13 -13.28
N SER A 6 11.76 7.65 -14.53
CA SER A 6 10.79 6.69 -15.06
C SER A 6 10.78 5.37 -14.29
N LYS A 7 11.96 4.84 -13.93
CA LYS A 7 12.08 3.64 -13.09
C LYS A 7 11.50 3.87 -11.69
N LEU A 8 11.76 5.03 -11.08
CA LEU A 8 11.22 5.38 -9.78
C LEU A 8 9.69 5.46 -9.82
N VAL A 9 9.12 6.21 -10.77
CA VAL A 9 7.67 6.37 -10.93
C VAL A 9 7.00 5.01 -11.19
N SER A 10 7.57 4.19 -12.07
CA SER A 10 7.09 2.83 -12.34
C SER A 10 7.11 1.97 -11.06
N SER A 11 8.21 2.01 -10.31
CA SER A 11 8.35 1.27 -9.05
C SER A 11 7.34 1.75 -8.00
N VAL A 12 7.13 3.05 -7.86
CA VAL A 12 6.14 3.62 -6.94
C VAL A 12 4.71 3.24 -7.35
N GLY A 13 4.36 3.38 -8.62
CA GLY A 13 3.03 3.00 -9.13
C GLY A 13 2.74 1.52 -8.93
N LYS A 14 3.71 0.66 -9.23
CA LYS A 14 3.68 -0.78 -8.93
C LYS A 14 3.50 -1.04 -7.43
N GLY A 15 4.20 -0.28 -6.60
CA GLY A 15 4.07 -0.28 -5.15
C GLY A 15 2.66 0.04 -4.70
N ILE A 16 2.04 1.11 -5.21
CA ILE A 16 0.68 1.51 -4.88
C ILE A 16 -0.32 0.39 -5.19
N VAL A 17 -0.25 -0.18 -6.40
CA VAL A 17 -1.13 -1.31 -6.80
C VAL A 17 -0.95 -2.49 -5.85
N ALA A 18 0.30 -2.83 -5.52
CA ALA A 18 0.60 -3.89 -4.58
C ALA A 18 0.06 -3.61 -3.16
N GLY A 19 0.16 -2.36 -2.68
CA GLY A 19 -0.36 -1.92 -1.38
C GLY A 19 -1.88 -1.97 -1.29
N LEU A 20 -2.58 -1.63 -2.36
CA LEU A 20 -4.03 -1.80 -2.48
C LEU A 20 -4.41 -3.28 -2.40
N ALA A 21 -3.68 -4.15 -3.12
CA ALA A 21 -3.90 -5.59 -3.06
C ALA A 21 -3.61 -6.17 -1.66
N GLY A 22 -2.52 -5.74 -1.02
CA GLY A 22 -2.20 -6.13 0.36
C GLY A 22 -3.27 -5.71 1.35
N THR A 23 -3.89 -4.54 1.14
CA THR A 23 -5.00 -4.07 1.97
C THR A 23 -6.26 -4.91 1.78
N ALA A 24 -6.55 -5.33 0.54
CA ALA A 24 -7.65 -6.26 0.29
C ALA A 24 -7.42 -7.61 1.00
N VAL A 25 -6.19 -8.15 0.93
CA VAL A 25 -5.82 -9.38 1.64
C VAL A 25 -5.96 -9.23 3.16
N MET A 26 -5.43 -8.15 3.74
CA MET A 26 -5.58 -7.87 5.17
C MET A 26 -7.06 -7.72 5.56
N THR A 27 -7.87 -7.04 4.76
CA THR A 27 -9.32 -6.88 5.04
C THR A 27 -10.04 -8.23 5.07
N VAL A 28 -9.72 -9.14 4.14
CA VAL A 28 -10.24 -10.51 4.13
C VAL A 28 -9.75 -11.28 5.35
N PHE A 29 -8.46 -11.22 5.65
CA PHE A 29 -7.87 -11.86 6.84
C PHE A 29 -8.55 -11.39 8.14
N GLN A 30 -8.70 -10.08 8.30
CA GLN A 30 -9.39 -9.48 9.45
C GLN A 30 -10.79 -10.03 9.61
N LYS A 31 -11.58 -9.99 8.52
CA LYS A 31 -12.99 -10.35 8.56
C LYS A 31 -13.23 -11.84 8.80
N TYR A 32 -12.42 -12.71 8.21
CA TYR A 32 -12.68 -14.15 8.17
C TYR A 32 -11.79 -14.97 9.09
N VAL A 33 -10.70 -14.40 9.62
CA VAL A 33 -9.74 -15.12 10.46
C VAL A 33 -9.57 -14.40 11.79
N GLU A 34 -9.07 -13.16 11.79
CA GLU A 34 -8.70 -12.48 13.03
C GLU A 34 -9.93 -12.12 13.89
N MET A 35 -10.91 -11.37 13.37
CA MET A 35 -12.07 -10.93 14.15
C MET A 35 -12.89 -12.09 14.74
N PRO A 36 -13.13 -13.21 14.02
CA PRO A 36 -13.76 -14.39 14.63
C PRO A 36 -12.93 -15.03 15.75
N LEU A 37 -11.59 -14.98 15.69
CA LEU A 37 -10.74 -15.54 16.74
C LEU A 37 -10.63 -14.60 17.95
N THR A 38 -10.55 -13.30 17.71
CA THR A 38 -10.34 -12.30 18.76
C THR A 38 -11.66 -11.78 19.33
N GLN A 39 -12.79 -12.02 18.66
CA GLN A 39 -14.11 -11.50 19.03
C GLN A 39 -14.15 -9.96 19.14
N ARG A 40 -13.20 -9.26 18.51
CA ARG A 40 -13.18 -7.80 18.51
C ARG A 40 -14.11 -7.23 17.44
N PRO A 41 -14.65 -6.01 17.63
CA PRO A 41 -15.40 -5.33 16.58
C PRO A 41 -14.50 -4.78 15.47
N GLU A 42 -15.12 -4.38 14.35
CA GLU A 42 -14.43 -3.68 13.26
C GLU A 42 -13.76 -2.39 13.74
N SER A 43 -12.50 -2.18 13.34
CA SER A 43 -11.76 -0.94 13.63
C SER A 43 -12.20 0.20 12.71
N PHE A 44 -12.37 1.39 13.29
CA PHE A 44 -12.66 2.64 12.58
C PHE A 44 -11.50 3.64 12.65
N THR A 45 -10.33 3.22 13.12
CA THR A 45 -9.12 4.07 13.20
C THR A 45 -8.76 4.73 11.86
N PRO A 46 -8.83 4.04 10.69
CA PRO A 46 -8.60 4.70 9.41
C PRO A 46 -9.58 5.84 9.12
N ALA A 47 -10.88 5.65 9.39
CA ALA A 47 -11.88 6.71 9.24
C ALA A 47 -11.63 7.90 10.18
N GLU A 48 -11.22 7.62 11.42
CA GLU A 48 -10.91 8.66 12.41
C GLU A 48 -9.70 9.48 12.00
N LEU A 49 -8.65 8.82 11.50
CA LEU A 49 -7.49 9.51 10.93
C LEU A 49 -7.90 10.37 9.72
N ALA A 50 -8.68 9.82 8.78
CA ALA A 50 -9.17 10.56 7.63
C ALA A 50 -10.05 11.75 8.02
N THR A 51 -10.89 11.60 9.05
CA THR A 51 -11.68 12.70 9.60
C THR A 51 -10.78 13.81 10.16
N LYS A 52 -9.74 13.45 10.92
CA LYS A 52 -8.80 14.41 11.50
C LYS A 52 -7.99 15.16 10.44
N VAL A 53 -7.52 14.45 9.41
CA VAL A 53 -6.66 15.01 8.35
C VAL A 53 -7.47 15.80 7.33
N LEU A 54 -8.59 15.25 6.84
CA LEU A 54 -9.37 15.83 5.75
C LEU A 54 -10.53 16.70 6.24
N ARG A 55 -10.81 16.70 7.55
CA ARG A 55 -11.97 17.37 8.17
C ARG A 55 -13.33 16.93 7.59
N VAL A 56 -13.40 15.71 7.06
CA VAL A 56 -14.61 15.10 6.52
C VAL A 56 -15.37 14.38 7.63
N HIS A 57 -16.60 14.80 7.90
CA HIS A 57 -17.43 14.25 8.99
C HIS A 57 -18.66 13.52 8.41
N PRO A 58 -18.60 12.18 8.27
CA PRO A 58 -19.73 11.42 7.73
C PRO A 58 -20.93 11.46 8.70
N LYS A 59 -22.10 11.85 8.18
CA LYS A 59 -23.34 12.00 8.97
C LYS A 59 -24.10 10.68 9.20
N THR A 60 -23.75 9.62 8.49
CA THR A 60 -24.44 8.33 8.55
C THR A 60 -23.48 7.19 8.86
N ARG A 61 -24.00 6.12 9.45
CA ARG A 61 -23.23 4.88 9.72
C ARG A 61 -22.64 4.30 8.43
N GLN A 62 -23.41 4.32 7.33
CA GLN A 62 -22.92 3.86 6.03
C GLN A 62 -21.81 4.78 5.49
N GLY A 63 -21.94 6.10 5.66
CA GLY A 63 -20.90 7.06 5.31
C GLY A 63 -19.59 6.80 6.07
N ARG A 64 -19.67 6.54 7.38
CA ARG A 64 -18.49 6.21 8.21
C ARG A 64 -17.81 4.93 7.74
N ARG A 65 -18.58 3.89 7.39
CA ARG A 65 -18.04 2.64 6.80
C ARG A 65 -17.34 2.87 5.47
N ARG A 66 -17.95 3.65 4.56
CA ARG A 66 -17.34 3.99 3.26
C ARG A 66 -16.05 4.78 3.44
N LEU A 67 -16.03 5.76 4.35
CA LEU A 67 -14.83 6.52 4.69
C LEU A 67 -13.75 5.59 5.28
N ASN A 68 -14.13 4.64 6.15
CA ASN A 68 -13.20 3.67 6.71
C ASN A 68 -12.54 2.84 5.62
N THR A 69 -13.33 2.26 4.71
CA THR A 69 -12.81 1.50 3.57
C THR A 69 -11.90 2.35 2.70
N ALA A 70 -12.33 3.55 2.32
CA ALA A 70 -11.53 4.44 1.47
C ALA A 70 -10.20 4.82 2.13
N ALA A 71 -10.23 5.17 3.42
CA ALA A 71 -9.04 5.49 4.19
C ALA A 71 -8.10 4.28 4.30
N HIS A 72 -8.64 3.09 4.54
CA HIS A 72 -7.86 1.86 4.65
C HIS A 72 -7.07 1.60 3.37
N PHE A 73 -7.73 1.67 2.21
CA PHE A 73 -7.09 1.50 0.90
C PHE A 73 -6.13 2.65 0.58
N ALA A 74 -6.46 3.89 0.92
CA ALA A 74 -5.56 5.02 0.70
C ALA A 74 -4.25 4.90 1.50
N ILE A 75 -4.35 4.55 2.79
CA ILE A 75 -3.20 4.29 3.66
C ILE A 75 -2.40 3.11 3.12
N GLY A 76 -3.08 2.03 2.74
CA GLY A 76 -2.45 0.87 2.13
C GLY A 76 -1.70 1.17 0.84
N GLY A 77 -2.27 2.01 -0.03
CA GLY A 77 -1.61 2.50 -1.24
C GLY A 77 -0.37 3.34 -0.91
N ALA A 78 -0.41 4.18 0.11
CA ALA A 78 0.75 4.95 0.57
C ALA A 78 1.86 4.05 1.12
N TRP A 79 1.52 3.00 1.87
CA TRP A 79 2.48 1.97 2.31
C TRP A 79 3.05 1.19 1.14
N GLY A 80 2.22 0.88 0.14
CA GLY A 80 2.65 0.32 -1.13
C GLY A 80 3.65 1.21 -1.86
N ALA A 81 3.41 2.53 -1.91
CA ALA A 81 4.36 3.49 -2.48
C ALA A 81 5.72 3.44 -1.76
N ALA A 82 5.72 3.38 -0.42
CA ALA A 82 6.94 3.21 0.37
C ALA A 82 7.67 1.89 0.02
N TYR A 83 6.94 0.80 -0.21
CA TYR A 83 7.50 -0.44 -0.72
C TYR A 83 8.11 -0.25 -2.13
N GLY A 84 7.43 0.49 -3.01
CA GLY A 84 7.93 0.85 -4.33
C GLY A 84 9.24 1.64 -4.29
N LEU A 85 9.40 2.55 -3.32
CA LEU A 85 10.65 3.27 -3.06
C LEU A 85 11.75 2.32 -2.60
N ALA A 86 11.46 1.41 -1.66
CA ALA A 86 12.39 0.37 -1.24
C ALA A 86 12.86 -0.50 -2.44
N GLY A 87 11.92 -0.88 -3.31
CA GLY A 87 12.21 -1.61 -4.54
C GLY A 87 13.07 -0.82 -5.53
N ALA A 88 12.90 0.50 -5.60
CA ALA A 88 13.68 1.38 -6.48
C ALA A 88 15.15 1.50 -6.06
N VAL A 89 15.44 1.41 -4.76
CA VAL A 89 16.82 1.39 -4.21
C VAL A 89 17.40 -0.03 -4.12
N GLY A 90 16.70 -1.04 -4.66
CA GLY A 90 17.22 -2.40 -4.80
C GLY A 90 16.85 -3.36 -3.68
N LEU A 91 16.06 -2.97 -2.68
CA LEU A 91 15.54 -3.91 -1.68
C LEU A 91 14.53 -4.87 -2.33
N ARG A 92 14.61 -6.16 -1.98
CA ARG A 92 13.75 -7.24 -2.51
C ARG A 92 13.42 -8.26 -1.42
N GLY A 93 12.40 -9.09 -1.68
CA GLY A 93 12.05 -10.22 -0.82
C GLY A 93 11.73 -9.83 0.61
N GLN A 94 12.01 -10.76 1.53
CA GLN A 94 11.76 -10.57 2.95
C GLN A 94 12.57 -9.39 3.54
N LYS A 95 13.74 -9.06 3.00
CA LYS A 95 14.50 -7.87 3.42
C LYS A 95 13.71 -6.59 3.19
N ALA A 96 13.07 -6.45 2.02
CA ALA A 96 12.20 -5.31 1.73
C ALA A 96 10.96 -5.30 2.64
N VAL A 97 10.31 -6.46 2.83
CA VAL A 97 9.15 -6.58 3.72
C VAL A 97 9.51 -6.13 5.13
N HIS A 98 10.58 -6.65 5.73
CA HIS A 98 10.94 -6.33 7.12
C HIS A 98 11.35 -4.88 7.28
N ALA A 99 12.11 -4.33 6.33
CA ALA A 99 12.51 -2.91 6.37
C ALA A 99 11.28 -1.99 6.26
N VAL A 100 10.39 -2.26 5.31
CA VAL A 100 9.18 -1.46 5.09
C VAL A 100 8.21 -1.60 6.26
N PHE A 101 8.05 -2.81 6.80
CA PHE A 101 7.27 -3.07 8.01
C PHE A 101 7.81 -2.28 9.20
N ALA A 102 9.12 -2.33 9.47
CA ALA A 102 9.72 -1.59 10.58
C ALA A 102 9.50 -0.08 10.45
N VAL A 103 9.63 0.48 9.25
CA VAL A 103 9.39 1.90 8.98
C VAL A 103 7.91 2.27 9.18
N ILE A 104 7.00 1.51 8.57
CA ILE A 104 5.56 1.80 8.62
C ILE A 104 5.02 1.61 10.03
N TYR A 105 5.28 0.45 10.64
CA TYR A 105 4.74 0.09 11.94
C TYR A 105 5.39 0.92 13.05
N GLY A 106 6.72 0.96 13.08
CA GLY A 106 7.46 1.72 14.08
C GLY A 106 7.21 3.22 13.94
N GLY A 107 7.35 3.76 12.74
CA GLY A 107 7.10 5.18 12.47
C GLY A 107 5.64 5.58 12.71
N GLY A 108 4.69 4.76 12.27
CA GLY A 108 3.26 5.00 12.46
C GLY A 108 2.85 4.97 13.93
N THR A 109 3.33 3.98 14.69
CA THR A 109 3.06 3.87 16.14
C THR A 109 3.67 5.05 16.90
N LEU A 110 4.94 5.39 16.62
CA LEU A 110 5.61 6.54 17.25
C LEU A 110 4.92 7.87 16.93
N ALA A 111 4.60 8.12 15.66
CA ALA A 111 3.93 9.35 15.24
C ALA A 111 2.51 9.44 15.85
N SER A 112 1.78 8.34 15.89
CA SER A 112 0.44 8.30 16.50
C SER A 112 0.50 8.54 18.01
N ALA A 113 1.50 8.00 18.70
CA ALA A 113 1.73 8.27 20.12
C ALA A 113 2.13 9.73 20.38
N ALA A 114 3.10 10.25 19.62
CA ALA A 114 3.59 11.62 19.77
C ALA A 114 2.52 12.69 19.52
N THR A 115 1.54 12.39 18.67
CA THR A 115 0.41 13.28 18.36
C THR A 115 -0.82 13.03 19.26
N GLY A 116 -0.73 12.09 20.20
CA GLY A 116 -1.83 11.67 21.06
C GLY A 116 -3.00 11.02 20.32
N PHE A 117 -2.81 10.60 19.06
CA PHE A 117 -3.84 9.91 18.28
C PHE A 117 -4.09 8.49 18.80
N SER A 118 -3.02 7.81 19.22
CA SER A 118 -3.07 6.50 19.87
C SER A 118 -2.31 6.52 21.18
N ARG A 119 -2.64 5.59 22.09
CA ARG A 119 -1.96 5.41 23.37
C ARG A 119 -1.43 3.98 23.51
N PRO A 120 -0.36 3.62 22.79
CA PRO A 120 0.16 2.26 22.77
C PRO A 120 0.58 1.72 24.15
N GLN A 121 0.89 2.61 25.11
CA GLN A 121 1.17 2.25 26.50
C GLN A 121 -0.06 1.74 27.28
N GLU A 122 -1.27 2.02 26.80
CA GLU A 122 -2.53 1.55 27.40
C GLU A 122 -3.04 0.25 26.74
N TRP A 123 -2.38 -0.21 25.67
CA TRP A 123 -2.81 -1.39 24.92
C TRP A 123 -2.56 -2.68 25.69
N SER A 124 -3.51 -3.61 25.59
CA SER A 124 -3.28 -4.97 26.08
C SER A 124 -2.28 -5.70 25.17
N ALA A 125 -1.69 -6.80 25.67
CA ALA A 125 -0.84 -7.66 24.84
C ALA A 125 -1.58 -8.20 23.60
N LYS A 126 -2.89 -8.40 23.71
CA LYS A 126 -3.75 -8.83 22.60
C LYS A 126 -3.88 -7.74 21.55
N ASP A 127 -4.08 -6.49 21.95
CA ASP A 127 -4.19 -5.36 21.01
C ASP A 127 -2.90 -5.18 20.23
N TRP A 128 -1.75 -5.25 20.91
CA TRP A 128 -0.43 -5.25 20.28
C TRP A 128 -0.27 -6.38 19.27
N LEU A 129 -0.64 -7.61 19.64
CA LEU A 129 -0.51 -8.76 18.76
C LEU A 129 -1.39 -8.62 17.51
N VAL A 130 -2.63 -8.20 17.67
CA VAL A 130 -3.57 -7.99 16.56
C VAL A 130 -3.03 -6.95 15.60
N ASP A 131 -2.61 -5.79 16.10
CA ASP A 131 -2.10 -4.70 15.27
C ASP A 131 -0.83 -5.12 14.51
N LEU A 132 0.13 -5.76 15.19
CA LEU A 132 1.33 -6.32 14.57
C LEU A 132 1.01 -7.30 13.44
N VAL A 133 0.12 -8.25 13.70
CA VAL A 133 -0.23 -9.31 12.75
C VAL A 133 -0.94 -8.73 11.53
N ASP A 134 -1.92 -7.85 11.73
CA ASP A 134 -2.68 -7.23 10.62
C ASP A 134 -1.73 -6.45 9.68
N ILE A 135 -0.86 -5.62 10.26
CA ILE A 135 0.10 -4.82 9.48
C ILE A 135 1.13 -5.72 8.80
N TYR A 136 1.58 -6.79 9.46
CA TYR A 136 2.52 -7.73 8.87
C TYR A 136 1.90 -8.52 7.70
N VAL A 137 0.64 -8.98 7.84
CA VAL A 137 -0.13 -9.63 6.75
C VAL A 137 -0.24 -8.70 5.56
N GLN A 138 -0.56 -7.42 5.79
CA GLN A 138 -0.61 -6.42 4.73
C GLN A 138 0.73 -6.33 3.99
N VAL A 139 1.83 -6.08 4.71
CA VAL A 139 3.13 -5.79 4.08
C VAL A 139 3.68 -7.04 3.37
N GLN A 140 3.42 -8.24 3.91
CA GLN A 140 3.75 -9.49 3.24
C GLN A 140 2.99 -9.67 1.93
N ALA A 141 1.67 -9.43 1.93
CA ALA A 141 0.86 -9.51 0.73
C ALA A 141 1.28 -8.46 -0.31
N THR A 142 1.57 -7.23 0.14
CA THR A 142 2.13 -6.16 -0.68
C THR A 142 3.43 -6.59 -1.35
N GLY A 143 4.39 -7.12 -0.59
CA GLY A 143 5.65 -7.60 -1.15
C GLY A 143 5.45 -8.73 -2.17
N PHE A 144 4.59 -9.70 -1.86
CA PHE A 144 4.28 -10.82 -2.73
C PHE A 144 3.70 -10.37 -4.09
N VAL A 145 2.76 -9.42 -4.08
CA VAL A 145 2.14 -8.86 -5.28
C VAL A 145 3.14 -7.99 -6.03
N PHE A 146 3.91 -7.16 -5.32
CA PHE A 146 4.93 -6.32 -5.91
C PHE A 146 5.97 -7.15 -6.67
N GLU A 147 6.37 -8.31 -6.20
CA GLU A 147 7.33 -9.14 -6.93
C GLU A 147 6.76 -9.76 -8.22
N ARG A 148 5.44 -9.95 -8.29
CA ARG A 148 4.74 -10.59 -9.43
C ARG A 148 4.26 -9.63 -10.48
N LEU A 149 4.07 -8.36 -10.13
CA LEU A 149 3.73 -7.34 -11.11
C LEU A 149 4.90 -7.16 -12.11
N PRO A 150 4.62 -7.00 -13.41
CA PRO A 150 5.67 -6.88 -14.41
C PRO A 150 6.49 -5.59 -14.20
N PRO A 151 7.79 -5.60 -14.54
CA PRO A 151 8.55 -4.36 -14.67
C PRO A 151 8.04 -3.61 -15.92
N ASN A 152 7.18 -2.61 -15.70
CA ASN A 152 6.65 -1.61 -16.63
C ASN A 152 5.36 -1.94 -17.41
N ALA A 153 4.47 -0.94 -17.47
CA ALA A 153 3.36 -0.81 -18.41
C ALA A 153 3.78 -0.26 -19.79
N GLU A 154 5.08 0.03 -20.00
CA GLU A 154 5.63 0.56 -21.27
C GLU A 154 5.98 -0.52 -22.31
N ARG A 155 5.79 -1.80 -22.00
CA ARG A 155 5.72 -2.85 -23.02
C ARG A 155 4.29 -3.33 -23.16
N LEU A 156 3.47 -2.53 -23.83
CA LEU A 156 2.47 -3.12 -24.71
C LEU A 156 3.25 -3.66 -25.92
N PRO A 157 3.42 -4.99 -26.08
CA PRO A 157 3.92 -5.53 -27.34
C PRO A 157 2.89 -5.18 -28.42
N GLY A 158 3.17 -4.15 -29.23
CA GLY A 158 2.33 -3.87 -30.41
C GLY A 158 2.36 -2.45 -30.99
N ILE A 159 2.75 -1.40 -30.26
CA ILE A 159 2.54 -0.02 -30.75
C ILE A 159 3.80 0.63 -31.34
N THR A 160 4.99 0.05 -31.15
CA THR A 160 6.23 0.49 -31.82
C THR A 160 6.67 -0.50 -32.89
N GLN A 161 5.76 -0.88 -33.79
CA GLN A 161 6.23 -1.35 -35.10
C GLN A 161 6.82 -0.14 -35.81
N ARG A 162 8.13 -0.22 -36.09
CA ARG A 162 8.83 0.72 -36.95
C ARG A 162 7.99 0.91 -38.22
N LEU A 163 7.51 2.13 -38.47
CA LEU A 163 7.05 2.46 -39.82
C LEU A 163 8.25 2.19 -40.74
N PRO A 164 8.14 1.32 -41.76
CA PRO A 164 9.19 1.20 -42.74
C PRO A 164 9.33 2.58 -43.39
N VAL A 165 10.52 3.17 -43.25
CA VAL A 165 10.89 4.35 -44.04
C VAL A 165 10.82 3.89 -45.49
N ARG A 166 9.75 4.27 -46.18
CA ARG A 166 9.59 4.05 -47.61
C ARG A 166 10.67 4.87 -48.29
N THR A 167 11.76 4.23 -48.69
CA THR A 167 12.73 4.85 -49.59
C THR A 167 12.01 5.14 -50.90
N ALA A 168 11.95 6.42 -51.28
CA ALA A 168 11.44 6.82 -52.59
C ALA A 168 12.37 6.25 -53.68
N PRO A 169 11.83 5.73 -54.81
CA PRO A 169 12.66 5.31 -55.92
C PRO A 169 13.41 6.51 -56.51
N ALA A 170 14.68 6.30 -56.87
CA ALA A 170 15.52 7.32 -57.50
C ALA A 170 14.93 7.73 -58.86
N PRO A 171 14.98 9.02 -59.22
CA PRO A 171 14.55 9.47 -60.54
C PRO A 171 15.50 8.94 -61.62
N SER A 172 14.91 8.43 -62.71
CA SER A 172 15.57 7.96 -63.94
C SER A 172 16.23 9.08 -64.72
#